data_AF-A0A967VXH8-F1
#
_entry.id   AF-A0A967VXH8-F1
#
_cell.length_a   1.000
_cell.length_b   1.000
_cell.length_c   1.000
_cell.angle_alpha   90.00
_cell.angle_beta   90.00
_cell.angle_gamma   90.00
#
_symmetry.space_group_name_H-M   'P 1'
#
loop_
_entity.id
_entity.type
_entity.pdbx_description
1 polymer ?
#
loop_
_entity_poly.entity_id
_entity_poly.type
_entity_poly.pdbx_seq_one_letter_code
_entity_poly.pdbx_strand_id
1 'polypeptide(L)'
;ANMDAFLRNPELVWEWYTWRRKLIKDVKPNLGHFALVDLESFFAECLIITQNVDNLHQIAGSKKITELHGNIMRNKCIDCNAH
;
A
#
# COMPACT_ATOMS: atom_id res chain seq x y z
N ALA A 1 -4.57 9.28 9.78
CA ALA A 1 -5.24 10.50 9.30
C ALA A 1 -6.60 10.12 8.74
N ASN A 2 -7.64 10.90 8.99
CA ASN A 2 -8.95 10.73 8.36
C ASN A 2 -9.21 11.90 7.37
N MET A 3 -10.28 11.81 6.58
CA MET A 3 -10.60 12.82 5.57
C MET A 3 -10.88 14.19 6.19
N ASP A 4 -11.57 14.25 7.32
CA ASP A 4 -11.88 15.52 8.01
C ASP A 4 -10.62 16.28 8.43
N ALA A 5 -9.61 15.55 8.93
CA ALA A 5 -8.32 16.14 9.28
C ALA A 5 -7.57 16.63 8.03
N PHE A 6 -7.64 15.89 6.92
CA PHE A 6 -7.06 16.31 5.64
C PHE A 6 -7.71 17.59 5.13
N LEU A 7 -9.04 17.70 5.15
CA LEU A 7 -9.74 18.90 4.71
C LEU A 7 -9.47 20.10 5.62
N ARG A 8 -9.26 19.88 6.93
CA ARG A 8 -8.95 20.93 7.89
C ARG A 8 -7.53 21.49 7.74
N ASN A 9 -6.55 20.63 7.52
CA ASN A 9 -5.16 21.02 7.31
C ASN A 9 -4.47 20.04 6.35
N PRO A 10 -4.61 20.26 5.03
CA PRO A 10 -4.10 19.33 4.03
C PRO A 10 -2.57 19.28 4.02
N GLU A 11 -1.91 20.41 4.29
CA GLU A 11 -0.45 20.49 4.34
C GLU A 11 0.13 19.54 5.40
N LEU A 12 -0.38 19.61 6.65
CA LEU A 12 0.08 18.74 7.73
C LEU A 12 -0.11 17.25 7.40
N VAL A 13 -1.28 16.88 6.90
CA VAL A 13 -1.56 15.49 6.55
C VAL A 13 -0.70 15.04 5.37
N TRP A 14 -0.44 15.93 4.42
CA TRP A 14 0.40 15.66 3.26
C TRP A 14 1.88 15.48 3.62
N GLU A 15 2.40 16.32 4.51
CA GLU A 15 3.75 16.19 5.07
C GLU A 15 3.92 14.84 5.77
N TRP A 16 2.94 14.44 6.59
CA TRP A 16 2.95 13.16 7.27
C TRP A 16 2.98 11.97 6.29
N TYR A 17 2.15 11.99 5.25
CA TYR A 17 2.17 10.95 4.21
C TYR A 17 3.48 10.96 3.40
N THR A 18 4.02 12.13 3.11
CA THR A 18 5.29 12.27 2.40
C THR A 18 6.46 11.73 3.22
N TRP A 19 6.49 11.99 4.52
CA TRP A 19 7.45 11.39 5.45
C TRP A 19 7.30 9.86 5.50
N ARG A 20 6.07 9.33 5.62
CA ARG A 20 5.84 7.88 5.60
C ARG A 20 6.29 7.21 4.30
N ARG A 21 6.03 7.83 3.14
CA ARG A 21 6.50 7.33 1.84
C ARG A 21 8.03 7.26 1.79
N LYS A 22 8.73 8.25 2.34
CA LYS A 22 10.20 8.23 2.44
C LYS A 22 10.66 7.05 3.29
N LEU A 23 10.05 6.82 4.45
CA LEU A 23 10.40 5.68 5.30
C LEU A 23 10.18 4.33 4.60
N ILE A 24 9.00 4.15 3.99
CA ILE A 24 8.64 2.87 3.35
C ILE A 24 9.56 2.55 2.16
N LYS A 25 10.07 3.57 1.46
CA LYS A 25 10.97 3.40 0.31
C LYS A 25 12.22 2.57 0.65
N ASP A 26 12.70 2.66 1.89
CA ASP A 26 13.92 1.96 2.33
C ASP A 26 13.61 0.62 3.04
N VAL A 27 12.33 0.29 3.24
CA VAL A 27 11.90 -0.96 3.88
C VAL A 27 11.91 -2.10 2.86
N LYS A 28 12.36 -3.28 3.28
CA LYS A 28 12.36 -4.50 2.48
C LYS A 28 11.29 -5.48 2.97
N PRO A 29 10.74 -6.33 2.09
CA PRO A 29 9.89 -7.41 2.52
C PRO A 29 10.61 -8.33 3.51
N ASN A 30 9.85 -8.85 4.48
CA ASN A 30 10.34 -9.84 5.42
C ASN A 30 9.96 -11.27 4.97
N LEU A 31 10.41 -12.27 5.72
CA LEU A 31 10.15 -13.69 5.44
C LEU A 31 8.65 -14.03 5.29
N GLY A 32 7.77 -13.34 5.99
CA GLY A 32 6.32 -13.55 5.86
C GLY A 32 5.79 -13.17 4.48
N HIS A 33 6.36 -12.14 3.84
CA HIS A 33 5.97 -11.77 2.48
C HIS A 33 6.44 -12.82 1.47
N PHE A 34 7.70 -13.27 1.60
CA PHE A 34 8.26 -14.30 0.72
C PHE A 34 7.56 -15.66 0.89
N ALA A 35 7.20 -16.02 2.12
CA ALA A 35 6.43 -17.24 2.38
C ALA A 35 5.08 -17.25 1.64
N LEU A 36 4.43 -16.09 1.46
CA LEU A 36 3.21 -15.99 0.67
C LEU A 36 3.47 -16.13 -0.83
N VAL A 37 4.60 -15.64 -1.34
CA VAL A 37 5.02 -15.87 -2.74
C VAL A 37 5.26 -17.35 -2.99
N ASP A 38 5.95 -18.02 -2.07
CA ASP A 38 6.14 -19.47 -2.15
C ASP A 38 4.79 -20.19 -2.11
N LEU A 39 3.89 -19.78 -1.20
CA LEU A 39 2.55 -20.34 -1.07
C LEU A 39 1.72 -20.21 -2.36
N GLU A 40 1.80 -19.06 -3.05
CA GLU A 40 1.13 -18.85 -4.35
C GLU A 40 1.50 -19.92 -5.38
N SER A 41 2.70 -20.51 -5.32
CA SER A 41 3.16 -21.53 -6.27
C SER A 41 2.51 -22.91 -6.07
N PHE A 42 1.97 -23.19 -4.88
CA PHE A 42 1.38 -24.48 -4.55
C PHE A 42 -0.09 -24.61 -4.95
N PHE A 43 -0.75 -23.51 -5.31
CA PHE A 43 -2.17 -23.49 -5.65
C PHE A 43 -2.38 -23.02 -7.08
N ALA A 44 -3.36 -23.62 -7.78
CA ALA A 44 -3.76 -23.17 -9.11
C ALA A 44 -4.27 -21.72 -9.09
N GLU A 45 -4.94 -21.33 -7.99
CA GLU A 45 -5.35 -19.97 -7.72
C GLU A 45 -5.07 -19.59 -6.27
N CYS A 46 -4.41 -18.45 -6.08
CA CYS A 46 -4.19 -17.83 -4.79
C CYS A 46 -4.37 -16.32 -4.94
N LEU A 47 -5.09 -15.69 -4.00
CA LEU A 47 -5.33 -14.25 -3.97
C LEU A 47 -4.94 -13.72 -2.59
N ILE A 48 -4.00 -12.79 -2.55
CA ILE A 48 -3.62 -12.09 -1.33
C ILE A 48 -4.53 -10.87 -1.18
N ILE A 49 -5.32 -10.84 -0.12
CA ILE A 49 -6.14 -9.68 0.25
C ILE A 49 -5.45 -8.99 1.43
N THR A 50 -5.06 -7.73 1.27
CA THR A 50 -4.29 -6.99 2.27
C THR A 50 -4.96 -5.69 2.70
N GLN A 51 -4.81 -5.38 3.99
CA GLN A 51 -5.16 -4.08 4.58
C GLN A 51 -3.99 -3.09 4.54
N ASN A 52 -2.79 -3.58 4.21
CA ASN A 52 -1.58 -2.77 4.16
C ASN A 52 -1.58 -1.88 2.91
N VAL A 53 -0.86 -0.77 2.99
CA VAL A 53 -0.76 0.24 1.92
C VAL A 53 0.67 0.43 1.40
N ASP A 54 1.61 -0.41 1.83
CA ASP A 54 3.07 -0.22 1.75
C ASP A 54 3.77 -0.83 0.52
N ASN A 55 3.05 -1.62 -0.29
CA ASN A 55 3.58 -2.37 -1.44
C ASN A 55 4.54 -3.54 -1.14
N LEU A 56 4.71 -3.97 0.11
CA LEU A 56 5.72 -5.00 0.41
C LEU A 56 5.40 -6.38 -0.21
N HIS A 57 4.11 -6.72 -0.41
CA HIS A 57 3.73 -7.94 -1.13
C HIS A 57 4.12 -7.88 -2.61
N GLN A 58 3.87 -6.74 -3.27
CA GLN A 58 4.22 -6.49 -4.66
C GLN A 58 5.74 -6.57 -4.85
N ILE A 59 6.52 -5.95 -3.94
CA ILE A 59 7.98 -5.97 -3.98
C ILE A 59 8.53 -7.37 -3.72
N ALA A 60 7.89 -8.15 -2.84
CA ALA A 60 8.29 -9.54 -2.58
C ALA A 60 8.08 -10.46 -3.79
N GLY A 61 7.14 -10.12 -4.68
CA GLY A 61 6.86 -10.87 -5.91
C GLY A 61 5.47 -11.53 -5.97
N SER A 62 4.58 -11.23 -5.02
CA SER A 62 3.20 -11.71 -5.05
C SER A 62 2.47 -11.19 -6.29
N LYS A 63 1.71 -12.05 -6.98
CA LYS A 63 1.17 -11.73 -8.31
C LYS A 63 -0.29 -11.28 -8.28
N LYS A 64 -1.12 -11.89 -7.43
CA LYS A 64 -2.55 -11.60 -7.34
C LYS A 64 -2.85 -10.97 -6.00
N ILE A 65 -2.99 -9.64 -5.99
CA ILE A 65 -3.17 -8.86 -4.76
C ILE A 65 -4.42 -7.98 -4.88
N THR A 66 -5.25 -7.94 -3.83
CA THR A 66 -6.32 -6.97 -3.64
C THR A 66 -6.02 -6.09 -2.43
N GLU A 67 -5.96 -4.79 -2.64
CA GLU A 67 -5.65 -3.79 -1.62
C GLU A 67 -6.94 -3.16 -1.09
N LEU A 68 -7.36 -3.54 0.12
CA LEU A 68 -8.63 -3.09 0.69
C LEU A 68 -8.63 -1.60 1.06
N HIS A 69 -7.46 -1.07 1.43
CA HIS A 69 -7.30 0.30 1.93
C HIS A 69 -6.55 1.23 0.96
N GLY A 70 -6.44 0.83 -0.30
CA GLY A 70 -5.68 1.55 -1.32
C GLY A 70 -4.17 1.39 -1.16
N ASN A 71 -3.41 2.39 -1.62
CA ASN A 71 -1.96 2.30 -1.75
C ASN A 71 -1.31 3.66 -1.51
N ILE A 72 -0.32 3.72 -0.63
CA ILE A 72 0.29 4.98 -0.20
C ILE A 72 1.08 5.70 -1.31
N MET A 73 1.44 4.97 -2.37
CA MET A 73 2.19 5.49 -3.51
C MET A 73 1.29 6.11 -4.58
N ARG A 74 -0.03 5.91 -4.51
CA ARG A 74 -0.99 6.47 -5.45
C ARG A 74 -1.69 7.68 -4.84
N ASN A 75 -1.88 8.71 -5.65
CA ASN A 75 -2.70 9.86 -5.28
C ASN A 75 -4.02 9.80 -6.04
N LYS A 76 -4.99 10.58 -5.58
CA LYS A 76 -6.27 10.79 -6.24
C LYS A 76 -6.74 12.20 -5.98
N CYS A 77 -7.13 12.93 -7.01
CA CYS A 77 -7.68 14.27 -6.88
C CYS A 77 -9.04 14.21 -6.16
N ILE A 78 -9.24 15.02 -5.12
CA ILE A 78 -10.52 15.08 -4.39
C ILE A 78 -11.66 15.74 -5.18
N ASP A 79 -11.33 16.49 -6.22
CA ASP A 79 -12.29 17.21 -7.05
C ASP A 79 -12.73 16.34 -8.25
N CYS A 80 -11.79 16.03 -9.16
CA CYS A 80 -12.11 15.31 -10.39
C CYS A 80 -11.94 13.78 -10.30
N ASN A 81 -11.50 13.23 -9.17
CA ASN A 81 -11.24 11.80 -8.98
C ASN A 81 -10.16 11.18 -9.90
N ALA A 82 -9.39 12.00 -10.62
CA ALA A 82 -8.26 11.52 -11.42
C ALA A 82 -7.15 10.94 -10.52
N HIS A 83 -6.51 9.88 -11.01
CA HIS A 83 -5.35 9.22 -10.40
C HIS A 83 -4.05 9.67 -11.07
#